data_AF-A0AAW7WUN2-F1
#
_entry.id   AF-A0AAW7WUN2-F1
#
_cell.length_a   1.000
_cell.length_b   1.000
_cell.length_c   1.000
_cell.angle_alpha   90.00
_cell.angle_beta   90.00
_cell.angle_gamma   90.00
#
_symmetry.space_group_name_H-M   'P 1'
#
loop_
_entity.id
_entity.type
_entity.pdbx_description
1 polymer ?
#
loop_
_entity_poly.entity_id
_entity_poly.type
_entity_poly.pdbx_seq_one_letter_code
_entity_poly.pdbx_strand_id
1 'polypeptide(L)'
;MIEINDECNIIGLIDGQHRTYAYHEGDDIYEPHIAKLRKIQNLLVTGILFPQKESKESRLKFEANLFLEINLNQTKVKPKLQQEIELMITPFSNIAIGKRILKGLNSNGPLSNLIEQYSFEKGKIKTASIVSFGLKPLIKLDDIKSKDSLYSLWENQDKARLKERKSEEYQILNEYISFCITKIRDLLIAFKSELSSDKWETYTPQNPNGMLNVTFINGVLNVLRLLIENNKISDIQNYKEKLKDIDKFDFKKYKSSQYRKMGKDIYAKYFENAI
;
A
#
# COMPACT_ATOMS: atom_id res chain seq x y z
N MET A 1 2.59 35.61 -12.82
CA MET A 1 1.41 35.58 -11.93
C MET A 1 1.22 34.13 -11.54
N ILE A 2 1.38 33.79 -10.27
CA ILE A 2 1.23 32.41 -9.79
C ILE A 2 -0.22 32.26 -9.35
N GLU A 3 -0.99 31.48 -10.11
CA GLU A 3 -2.37 31.11 -9.78
C GLU A 3 -2.35 29.78 -9.04
N ILE A 4 -3.01 29.73 -7.88
CA ILE A 4 -3.23 28.49 -7.12
C ILE A 4 -4.61 27.98 -7.54
N ASN A 5 -4.63 26.86 -8.27
CA ASN A 5 -5.89 26.24 -8.69
C ASN A 5 -6.57 25.52 -7.50
N ASP A 6 -7.89 25.68 -7.40
CA ASP A 6 -8.75 25.04 -6.41
C ASP A 6 -9.00 23.56 -6.79
N GLU A 7 -8.00 22.71 -6.55
CA GLU A 7 -8.09 21.27 -6.75
C GLU A 7 -7.73 20.50 -5.46
N CYS A 8 -8.60 19.55 -5.08
CA CYS A 8 -8.38 18.71 -3.91
C CYS A 8 -7.13 17.82 -4.07
N ASN A 9 -6.16 18.00 -3.16
CA ASN A 9 -4.92 17.22 -2.94
C ASN A 9 -3.60 17.73 -3.56
N ILE A 10 -3.47 19.00 -3.94
CA ILE A 10 -2.14 19.61 -4.17
C ILE A 10 -1.88 20.61 -3.06
N ILE A 11 -1.44 20.12 -1.90
CA ILE A 11 -0.83 20.99 -0.89
C ILE A 11 0.64 21.12 -1.30
N GLY A 12 0.96 22.17 -2.06
CA GLY A 12 2.29 22.77 -2.00
C GLY A 12 2.57 23.11 -0.54
N LEU A 13 3.76 22.77 -0.06
CA LEU A 13 4.12 22.80 1.35
C LEU A 13 3.90 24.20 1.94
N ILE A 14 2.90 24.35 2.80
CA ILE A 14 2.68 25.51 3.66
C ILE A 14 3.27 25.17 5.02
N ASP A 15 4.45 25.70 5.31
CA ASP A 15 5.01 25.71 6.66
C ASP A 15 5.25 27.14 7.12
N GLY A 16 4.82 27.41 8.35
CA GLY A 16 5.05 28.66 9.05
C GLY A 16 3.82 29.56 9.20
N GLN A 17 2.87 29.18 10.08
CA GLN A 17 2.21 30.21 10.90
C GLN A 17 3.24 30.75 11.91
N HIS A 18 4.24 31.49 11.42
CA HIS A 18 5.12 32.23 12.29
C HIS A 18 4.43 33.54 12.63
N ARG A 19 3.85 33.59 13.83
CA ARG A 19 3.49 34.87 14.44
C ARG A 19 4.79 35.57 14.79
N THR A 20 5.26 36.45 13.90
CA THR A 20 6.54 37.19 14.00
C THR A 20 6.72 37.90 15.34
N TYR A 21 5.61 38.25 16.00
CA TYR A 21 5.58 39.00 17.27
C TYR A 21 5.12 38.16 18.47
N ALA A 22 4.89 36.85 18.34
CA ALA A 22 4.37 36.02 19.44
C ALA A 22 5.38 35.72 20.55
N TYR A 23 6.67 35.94 20.30
CA TYR A 23 7.74 35.63 21.26
C TYR A 23 8.10 36.80 22.18
N HIS A 24 7.50 37.98 21.98
CA HIS A 24 7.67 39.14 22.85
C HIS A 24 6.37 39.40 23.61
N GLU A 25 6.39 39.08 24.90
CA GLU A 25 5.44 39.54 25.92
C GLU A 25 6.29 40.05 27.08
N GLY A 26 6.31 41.37 27.28
CA GLY A 26 7.12 41.98 28.33
C GLY A 26 6.52 43.30 28.78
N ASP A 27 6.89 43.77 29.98
CA ASP A 27 6.41 45.04 30.55
C ASP A 27 7.21 46.25 30.04
N ASP A 28 7.77 46.17 28.84
CA ASP A 28 8.64 47.20 28.28
C ASP A 28 7.87 48.30 27.52
N ILE A 29 8.58 49.37 27.19
CA ILE A 29 8.02 50.53 26.48
C ILE A 29 7.52 50.19 25.06
N TYR A 30 7.88 49.02 24.52
CA TYR A 30 7.56 48.60 23.15
C TYR A 30 6.30 47.72 23.10
N GLU A 31 5.88 47.13 24.22
CA GLU A 31 4.70 46.27 24.35
C GLU A 31 3.38 46.88 23.80
N PRO A 32 3.04 48.16 24.07
CA PRO A 32 1.83 48.77 23.51
C PRO A 32 1.82 48.83 21.97
N HIS A 33 3.00 48.80 21.33
CA HIS A 33 3.15 48.72 19.88
C HIS A 33 3.15 47.26 19.40
N ILE A 34 3.92 46.38 20.04
CA ILE A 34 4.07 44.97 19.64
C ILE A 34 2.75 44.20 19.83
N ALA A 35 1.96 44.50 20.86
CA ALA A 35 0.64 43.90 21.10
C ALA A 35 -0.35 44.11 19.93
N LYS A 36 -0.24 45.25 19.22
CA LYS A 36 -1.07 45.51 18.03
C LYS A 36 -0.63 44.65 16.85
N LEU A 37 0.68 44.46 16.69
CA LEU A 37 1.26 43.67 15.62
C LEU A 37 1.05 42.15 15.82
N ARG A 38 0.90 41.68 17.07
CA ARG A 38 0.53 40.28 17.39
C ARG A 38 -0.82 39.83 16.82
N LYS A 39 -1.75 40.77 16.57
CA LYS A 39 -3.06 40.48 15.95
C LYS A 39 -2.98 40.32 14.42
N ILE A 40 -1.87 40.73 13.82
CA ILE A 40 -1.66 40.63 12.37
C ILE A 40 -1.18 39.21 12.05
N GLN A 41 -1.97 38.47 11.29
CA GLN A 41 -1.55 37.18 10.75
C GLN A 41 -0.59 37.42 9.58
N ASN A 42 0.71 37.39 9.86
CA ASN A 42 1.72 37.31 8.81
C ASN A 42 1.84 35.85 8.38
N LEU A 43 1.54 35.57 7.11
CA LEU A 43 1.83 34.28 6.50
C LEU A 43 3.21 34.36 5.86
N LEU A 44 4.18 33.62 6.41
CA LEU A 44 5.43 33.37 5.72
C LEU A 44 5.19 32.20 4.76
N VAL A 45 5.42 32.44 3.47
CA VAL A 45 5.30 31.42 2.42
C VAL A 45 6.69 31.18 1.86
N THR A 46 7.18 29.94 2.01
CA THR A 46 8.42 29.50 1.37
C THR A 46 8.09 28.92 0.01
N GLY A 47 8.50 29.60 -1.06
CA GLY A 47 8.39 29.10 -2.43
C GLY A 47 9.61 28.24 -2.79
N ILE A 48 9.37 27.02 -3.27
CA ILE A 48 10.43 26.12 -3.77
C ILE A 48 10.47 26.23 -5.29
N LEU A 49 11.62 26.63 -5.83
CA LEU A 49 11.84 26.68 -7.28
C LEU A 49 12.61 25.43 -7.70
N PHE A 50 11.95 24.56 -8.46
CA PHE A 50 12.58 23.37 -9.03
C PHE A 50 13.28 23.68 -10.36
N PRO A 51 14.42 23.02 -10.66
CA PRO A 51 15.02 23.06 -11.99
C PRO A 51 14.03 22.62 -13.07
N GLN A 52 14.10 23.23 -14.27
CA GLN A 52 13.16 22.91 -15.37
C GLN A 52 13.16 21.43 -15.75
N LYS A 53 14.33 20.77 -15.66
CA LYS A 53 14.52 19.36 -16.02
C LYS A 53 14.15 18.36 -14.91
N GLU A 54 13.76 18.85 -13.74
CA GLU A 54 13.44 17.97 -12.60
C GLU A 54 12.12 17.23 -12.85
N SER A 55 12.12 15.90 -12.67
CA SER A 55 10.93 15.06 -12.84
C SER A 55 9.87 15.36 -11.78
N LYS A 56 8.60 15.10 -12.08
CA LYS A 56 7.49 15.31 -11.12
C LYS A 56 7.67 14.44 -9.88
N GLU A 57 8.18 13.23 -10.04
CA GLU A 57 8.44 12.25 -9.00
C GLU A 57 9.53 12.73 -8.04
N SER A 58 10.63 13.29 -8.57
CA SER A 58 11.68 13.88 -7.75
C SER A 58 11.19 15.12 -6.99
N ARG A 59 10.38 15.97 -7.62
CA ARG A 59 9.75 17.12 -6.95
C ARG A 59 8.87 16.66 -5.79
N LEU A 60 7.98 15.69 -6.03
CA LEU A 60 7.10 15.14 -5.00
C LEU A 60 7.89 14.51 -3.84
N LYS A 61 8.98 13.80 -4.14
CA LYS A 61 9.87 13.22 -3.13
C LYS A 61 10.57 14.31 -2.30
N PHE A 62 11.02 15.38 -2.94
CA PHE A 62 11.62 16.53 -2.26
C PHE A 62 10.61 17.22 -1.34
N GLU A 63 9.40 17.53 -1.83
CA GLU A 63 8.32 18.13 -1.05
C GLU A 63 7.93 17.26 0.15
N ALA A 64 7.81 15.94 -0.06
CA ALA A 64 7.50 14.98 1.01
C ALA A 64 8.60 14.94 2.09
N ASN A 65 9.88 14.94 1.70
CA ASN A 65 11.00 14.98 2.64
C ASN A 65 11.01 16.28 3.44
N LEU A 66 10.89 17.42 2.75
CA LEU A 66 10.85 18.73 3.38
C LEU A 66 9.67 18.82 4.38
N PHE A 67 8.51 18.28 4.03
CA PHE A 67 7.34 18.26 4.92
C PHE A 67 7.64 17.50 6.21
N LEU A 68 8.25 16.31 6.11
CA LEU A 68 8.62 15.54 7.29
C LEU A 68 9.67 16.27 8.13
N GLU A 69 10.74 16.78 7.53
CA GLU A 69 11.82 17.48 8.25
C GLU A 69 11.30 18.65 9.08
N ILE A 70 10.42 19.46 8.49
CA ILE A 70 9.74 20.57 9.16
C ILE A 70 8.91 20.08 10.35
N ASN A 71 8.09 19.06 10.13
CA ASN A 71 7.10 18.61 11.09
C ASN A 71 7.66 17.66 12.16
N LEU A 72 8.86 17.13 11.97
CA LEU A 72 9.57 16.32 12.98
C LEU A 72 9.97 17.16 14.19
N ASN A 73 10.24 18.45 13.98
CA ASN A 73 10.69 19.39 15.02
C ASN A 73 9.55 20.26 15.62
N GLN A 74 8.34 20.19 15.07
CA GLN A 74 7.14 20.90 15.55
C GLN A 74 6.12 19.92 16.16
N THR A 75 4.89 20.37 16.46
CA THR A 75 3.79 19.53 16.97
C THR A 75 3.64 18.26 16.12
N LYS A 76 3.89 17.10 16.71
CA LYS A 76 3.99 15.82 15.99
C LYS A 76 2.78 15.57 15.10
N VAL A 77 3.05 15.48 13.79
CA VAL A 77 2.08 15.01 12.79
C VAL A 77 1.58 13.63 13.18
N LYS A 78 0.29 13.36 12.92
CA LYS A 78 -0.33 12.06 13.20
C LYS A 78 0.51 10.94 12.56
N PRO A 79 0.89 9.87 13.29
CA PRO A 79 1.78 8.81 12.79
C PRO A 79 1.33 8.18 11.46
N LYS A 80 0.03 8.13 11.19
CA LYS A 80 -0.50 7.61 9.93
C LYS A 80 -0.16 8.48 8.72
N LEU A 81 -0.20 9.81 8.88
CA LEU A 81 0.18 10.72 7.79
C LEU A 81 1.68 10.64 7.53
N GLN A 82 2.50 10.55 8.59
CA GLN A 82 3.94 10.28 8.45
C GLN A 82 4.19 8.98 7.69
N GLN A 83 3.50 7.90 8.04
CA GLN A 83 3.61 6.63 7.32
C GLN A 83 3.24 6.76 5.84
N GLU A 84 2.16 7.44 5.48
CA GLU A 84 1.78 7.60 4.06
C GLU A 84 2.82 8.43 3.27
N ILE A 85 3.38 9.47 3.90
CA ILE A 85 4.45 10.29 3.31
C ILE A 85 5.76 9.49 3.18
N GLU A 86 6.11 8.67 4.17
CA GLU A 86 7.28 7.78 4.12
C GLU A 86 7.19 6.79 2.94
N LEU A 87 6.00 6.34 2.54
CA LEU A 87 5.83 5.51 1.33
C LEU A 87 6.09 6.30 0.05
N MET A 88 5.79 7.59 0.02
CA MET A 88 6.10 8.46 -1.11
C MET A 88 7.60 8.71 -1.21
N ILE A 89 8.30 8.81 -0.08
CA ILE A 89 9.75 8.99 0.00
C ILE A 89 10.50 7.70 -0.35
N THR A 90 9.97 6.55 0.06
CA THR A 90 10.57 5.22 -0.14
C THR A 90 9.68 4.30 -1.00
N PRO A 91 9.36 4.69 -2.24
CA PRO A 91 8.37 4.02 -3.09
C PRO A 91 8.80 2.60 -3.51
N PHE A 92 10.11 2.33 -3.52
CA PHE A 92 10.69 1.01 -3.82
C PHE A 92 10.78 0.08 -2.61
N SER A 93 10.37 0.54 -1.42
CA SER A 93 10.32 -0.36 -0.26
C SER A 93 9.25 -1.43 -0.46
N ASN A 94 9.50 -2.65 0.03
CA ASN A 94 8.51 -3.74 -0.02
C ASN A 94 7.17 -3.34 0.63
N ILE A 95 7.20 -2.42 1.62
CA ILE A 95 6.00 -1.91 2.28
C ILE A 95 5.21 -1.00 1.34
N ALA A 96 5.88 -0.04 0.68
CA ALA A 96 5.27 0.86 -0.30
C ALA A 96 4.69 0.10 -1.49
N ILE A 97 5.48 -0.82 -2.07
CA ILE A 97 5.02 -1.69 -3.16
C ILE A 97 3.79 -2.49 -2.71
N GLY A 98 3.84 -3.11 -1.53
CA GLY A 98 2.72 -3.90 -0.99
C GLY A 98 1.43 -3.08 -0.81
N LYS A 99 1.53 -1.86 -0.25
CA LYS A 99 0.36 -0.97 -0.12
C LYS A 99 -0.21 -0.55 -1.47
N ARG A 100 0.64 -0.25 -2.46
CA ARG A 100 0.20 0.10 -3.83
C ARG A 100 -0.49 -1.07 -4.52
N ILE A 101 -0.02 -2.29 -4.33
CA ILE A 101 -0.70 -3.51 -4.81
C ILE A 101 -2.09 -3.64 -4.18
N LEU A 102 -2.21 -3.48 -2.85
CA LEU A 102 -3.51 -3.55 -2.19
C LEU A 102 -4.48 -2.47 -2.68
N LYS A 103 -3.99 -1.24 -2.88
CA LYS A 103 -4.79 -0.17 -3.49
C LYS A 103 -5.29 -0.58 -4.87
N GLY A 104 -4.42 -1.12 -5.72
CA GLY A 104 -4.79 -1.61 -7.05
C GLY A 104 -5.79 -2.77 -7.05
N LEU A 105 -5.67 -3.70 -6.10
CA LEU A 105 -6.64 -4.79 -5.90
C LEU A 105 -7.99 -4.29 -5.35
N ASN A 106 -7.99 -3.19 -4.60
CA ASN A 106 -9.20 -2.58 -4.07
C ASN A 106 -9.96 -1.73 -5.09
N SER A 107 -9.27 -1.22 -6.13
CA SER A 107 -9.89 -0.39 -7.16
C SER A 107 -10.75 -1.18 -8.14
N ASN A 108 -10.42 -2.45 -8.40
CA ASN A 108 -11.16 -3.30 -9.33
C ASN A 108 -10.94 -4.79 -9.04
N GLY A 109 -11.89 -5.63 -9.45
CA GLY A 109 -11.79 -7.09 -9.40
C GLY A 109 -12.38 -7.69 -8.13
N PRO A 110 -11.90 -8.87 -7.70
CA PRO A 110 -12.51 -9.63 -6.61
C PRO A 110 -12.52 -8.90 -5.26
N LEU A 111 -11.53 -8.05 -4.99
CA LEU A 111 -11.41 -7.30 -3.73
C LEU A 111 -11.89 -5.85 -3.84
N SER A 112 -12.64 -5.52 -4.90
CA SER A 112 -13.13 -4.16 -5.14
C SER A 112 -13.91 -3.65 -3.93
N ASN A 113 -13.45 -2.53 -3.37
CA ASN A 113 -14.04 -1.90 -2.18
C ASN A 113 -14.12 -2.82 -0.95
N LEU A 114 -13.19 -3.75 -0.75
CA LEU A 114 -13.15 -4.63 0.44
C LEU A 114 -11.97 -4.33 1.39
N ILE A 115 -10.95 -3.61 0.91
CA ILE A 115 -9.73 -3.31 1.66
C ILE A 115 -9.84 -1.93 2.29
N GLU A 116 -9.45 -1.83 3.56
CA GLU A 116 -9.39 -0.55 4.27
C GLU A 116 -8.36 0.40 3.65
N GLN A 117 -8.84 1.52 3.10
CA GLN A 117 -8.02 2.64 2.65
C GLN A 117 -7.94 3.72 3.75
N TYR A 118 -9.03 3.94 4.48
CA TYR A 118 -9.14 4.99 5.49
C TYR A 118 -9.49 4.43 6.86
N SER A 119 -8.96 5.04 7.92
CA SER A 119 -9.07 4.51 9.30
C SER A 119 -10.48 4.59 9.88
N PHE A 120 -11.35 5.42 9.29
CA PHE A 120 -12.75 5.54 9.69
C PHE A 120 -13.64 4.47 9.01
N GLU A 121 -13.12 3.75 8.01
CA GLU A 121 -13.88 2.69 7.37
C GLU A 121 -14.08 1.53 8.35
N LYS A 122 -15.29 0.98 8.37
CA LYS A 122 -15.67 -0.15 9.22
C LYS A 122 -16.00 -1.35 8.34
N GLY A 123 -15.77 -2.54 8.87
CA GLY A 123 -16.07 -3.81 8.17
C GLY A 123 -15.15 -4.10 6.98
N LYS A 124 -14.06 -3.35 6.77
CA LYS A 124 -13.09 -3.58 5.69
C LYS A 124 -11.90 -4.41 6.19
N ILE A 125 -11.21 -5.07 5.26
CA ILE A 125 -10.04 -5.90 5.55
C ILE A 125 -8.85 -5.00 5.89
N LYS A 126 -8.28 -5.21 7.09
CA LYS A 126 -7.09 -4.47 7.56
C LYS A 126 -5.84 -4.84 6.75
N THR A 127 -5.01 -3.85 6.45
CA THR A 127 -3.89 -3.98 5.49
C THR A 127 -2.55 -4.35 6.11
N ALA A 128 -2.28 -3.92 7.34
CA ALA A 128 -0.94 -3.98 7.95
C ALA A 128 -0.33 -5.41 7.96
N SER A 129 -1.13 -6.39 8.37
CA SER A 129 -0.71 -7.80 8.39
C SER A 129 -0.62 -8.40 7.00
N ILE A 130 -1.40 -7.93 6.03
CA ILE A 130 -1.33 -8.42 4.65
C ILE A 130 -0.02 -7.97 4.00
N VAL A 131 0.32 -6.68 4.15
CA VAL A 131 1.58 -6.12 3.65
C VAL A 131 2.78 -6.82 4.28
N SER A 132 2.77 -6.96 5.61
CA SER A 132 3.93 -7.47 6.36
C SER A 132 4.17 -8.97 6.20
N PHE A 133 3.10 -9.78 6.15
CA PHE A 133 3.21 -11.24 6.25
C PHE A 133 2.79 -12.00 5.00
N GLY A 134 1.92 -11.42 4.17
CA GLY A 134 1.46 -12.01 2.91
C GLY A 134 2.26 -11.50 1.71
N LEU A 135 2.23 -10.18 1.48
CA LEU A 135 2.85 -9.57 0.30
C LEU A 135 4.36 -9.51 0.41
N LYS A 136 4.95 -9.01 1.51
CA LYS A 136 6.40 -8.82 1.63
C LYS A 136 7.22 -10.06 1.21
N PRO A 137 6.88 -11.30 1.61
CA PRO A 137 7.57 -12.50 1.10
C PRO A 137 7.35 -12.78 -0.40
N LEU A 138 6.18 -12.45 -0.93
CA LEU A 138 5.77 -12.70 -2.32
C LEU A 138 6.37 -11.70 -3.31
N ILE A 139 6.67 -10.46 -2.89
CA ILE A 139 7.17 -9.37 -3.75
C ILE A 139 8.62 -8.98 -3.48
N LYS A 140 9.36 -9.78 -2.71
CA LYS A 140 10.75 -9.47 -2.35
C LYS A 140 11.63 -9.36 -3.60
N LEU A 141 12.40 -8.27 -3.68
CA LEU A 141 13.33 -7.99 -4.78
C LEU A 141 14.73 -8.58 -4.55
N ASP A 142 15.11 -8.71 -3.27
CA ASP A 142 16.52 -8.82 -2.85
C ASP A 142 17.09 -10.25 -2.91
N ASP A 143 16.28 -11.26 -3.22
CA ASP A 143 16.66 -12.68 -3.06
C ASP A 143 16.80 -13.39 -4.40
N ILE A 144 17.99 -13.28 -5.00
CA ILE A 144 18.36 -13.93 -6.29
C ILE A 144 18.20 -15.45 -6.23
N LYS A 145 18.24 -16.05 -5.04
CA LYS A 145 18.05 -17.50 -4.84
C LYS A 145 16.57 -17.88 -4.68
N SER A 146 15.69 -16.92 -4.45
CA SER A 146 14.29 -17.23 -4.19
C SER A 146 13.50 -17.40 -5.47
N LYS A 147 13.07 -18.64 -5.68
CA LYS A 147 12.18 -19.02 -6.79
C LYS A 147 10.70 -18.90 -6.44
N ASP A 148 10.36 -18.26 -5.32
CA ASP A 148 9.00 -18.21 -4.77
C ASP A 148 8.36 -16.80 -4.83
N SER A 149 8.99 -15.86 -5.55
CA SER A 149 8.55 -14.46 -5.60
C SER A 149 7.99 -14.08 -6.97
N LEU A 150 7.10 -13.09 -7.00
CA LEU A 150 6.63 -12.50 -8.26
C LEU A 150 7.77 -11.79 -9.01
N TYR A 151 8.78 -11.28 -8.30
CA TYR A 151 9.96 -10.71 -8.95
C TYR A 151 10.77 -11.75 -9.75
N SER A 152 10.89 -12.98 -9.24
CA SER A 152 11.54 -14.07 -9.98
C SER A 152 10.77 -14.46 -11.25
N LEU A 153 9.43 -14.45 -11.19
CA LEU A 153 8.56 -14.77 -12.33
C LEU A 153 8.48 -13.65 -13.38
N TRP A 154 8.71 -12.39 -12.99
CA TRP A 154 8.53 -11.27 -13.90
C TRP A 154 9.60 -11.30 -15.01
N GLU A 155 9.15 -11.51 -16.24
CA GLU A 155 9.97 -11.52 -17.45
C GLU A 155 10.06 -10.12 -18.05
N ASN A 156 10.82 -9.25 -17.40
CA ASN A 156 11.17 -7.93 -17.91
C ASN A 156 12.70 -7.80 -17.95
N GLN A 157 13.24 -7.43 -19.12
CA GLN A 157 14.69 -7.31 -19.35
C GLN A 157 15.34 -6.28 -18.41
N ASP A 158 14.58 -5.25 -18.04
CA ASP A 158 15.00 -4.14 -17.21
C ASP A 158 14.70 -4.33 -15.72
N LYS A 159 14.19 -5.50 -15.30
CA LYS A 159 13.76 -5.70 -13.89
C LYS A 159 14.86 -5.45 -12.86
N ALA A 160 16.13 -5.62 -13.24
CA ALA A 160 17.27 -5.33 -12.39
C ALA A 160 17.31 -3.87 -11.93
N ARG A 161 16.80 -2.93 -12.73
CA ARG A 161 16.75 -1.49 -12.43
C ARG A 161 15.87 -1.17 -11.21
N LEU A 162 14.89 -2.02 -10.88
CA LEU A 162 14.11 -1.87 -9.63
C LEU A 162 14.99 -1.89 -8.37
N LYS A 163 16.14 -2.56 -8.42
CA LYS A 163 17.08 -2.64 -7.29
C LYS A 163 17.86 -1.35 -7.10
N GLU A 164 17.92 -0.47 -8.10
CA GLU A 164 18.62 0.82 -8.01
C GLU A 164 17.85 1.82 -7.14
N ARG A 165 16.53 1.66 -7.04
CA ARG A 165 15.65 2.47 -6.17
C ARG A 165 15.72 3.98 -6.44
N LYS A 166 15.91 4.37 -7.69
CA LYS A 166 16.00 5.78 -8.14
C LYS A 166 14.69 6.30 -8.72
N SER A 167 14.50 7.61 -8.74
CA SER A 167 13.26 8.24 -9.20
C SER A 167 12.99 8.02 -10.69
N GLU A 168 14.05 7.87 -11.48
CA GLU A 168 13.99 7.57 -12.92
C GLU A 168 13.37 6.19 -13.19
N GLU A 169 13.33 5.32 -12.19
CA GLU A 169 12.83 3.95 -12.27
C GLU A 169 11.35 3.82 -11.84
N TYR A 170 10.61 4.92 -11.76
CA TYR A 170 9.18 4.87 -11.41
C TYR A 170 8.34 4.16 -12.47
N GLN A 171 8.72 4.23 -13.75
CA GLN A 171 8.00 3.51 -14.81
C GLN A 171 8.11 1.99 -14.61
N ILE A 172 9.32 1.46 -14.48
CA ILE A 172 9.58 0.04 -14.25
C ILE A 172 8.92 -0.43 -12.92
N LEU A 173 8.88 0.43 -11.90
CA LEU A 173 8.15 0.18 -10.65
C LEU A 173 6.64 0.01 -10.87
N ASN A 174 6.03 0.88 -11.67
CA ASN A 174 4.61 0.82 -11.98
C ASN A 174 4.24 -0.42 -12.80
N GLU A 175 5.09 -0.80 -13.75
CA GLU A 175 4.94 -2.03 -14.54
C GLU A 175 5.00 -3.26 -13.64
N TYR A 176 5.97 -3.32 -12.72
CA TYR A 176 6.08 -4.42 -11.76
C TYR A 176 4.88 -4.53 -10.81
N ILE A 177 4.41 -3.40 -10.28
CA ILE A 177 3.20 -3.35 -9.46
C ILE A 177 1.99 -3.85 -10.25
N SER A 178 1.85 -3.43 -11.50
CA SER A 178 0.75 -3.87 -12.38
C SER A 178 0.81 -5.37 -12.64
N PHE A 179 2.00 -5.91 -12.92
CA PHE A 179 2.22 -7.35 -13.05
C PHE A 179 1.81 -8.11 -11.78
N CYS A 180 2.24 -7.63 -10.60
CA CYS A 180 1.89 -8.26 -9.34
C CYS A 180 0.38 -8.25 -9.09
N ILE A 181 -0.28 -7.12 -9.35
CA ILE A 181 -1.73 -6.98 -9.22
C ILE A 181 -2.42 -8.01 -10.14
N THR A 182 -2.00 -8.14 -11.39
CA THR A 182 -2.58 -9.11 -12.33
C THR A 182 -2.46 -10.53 -11.81
N LYS A 183 -1.26 -10.99 -11.44
CA LYS A 183 -1.06 -12.37 -10.97
C LYS A 183 -1.82 -12.70 -9.69
N ILE A 184 -1.92 -11.75 -8.75
CA ILE A 184 -2.72 -11.93 -7.54
C ILE A 184 -4.21 -11.94 -7.87
N ARG A 185 -4.65 -11.05 -8.78
CA ARG A 185 -6.04 -10.94 -9.21
C ARG A 185 -6.52 -12.19 -9.92
N ASP A 186 -5.72 -12.78 -10.79
CA ASP A 186 -6.08 -13.99 -11.55
C ASP A 186 -6.44 -15.14 -10.60
N LEU A 187 -5.62 -15.37 -9.56
CA LEU A 187 -5.91 -16.37 -8.54
C LEU A 187 -7.16 -16.01 -7.73
N LEU A 188 -7.31 -14.75 -7.31
CA LEU A 188 -8.50 -14.30 -6.58
C LEU A 188 -9.80 -14.42 -7.39
N ILE A 189 -9.73 -14.25 -8.72
CA ILE A 189 -10.88 -14.45 -9.61
C ILE A 189 -11.34 -15.90 -9.55
N ALA A 190 -10.40 -16.85 -9.58
CA ALA A 190 -10.73 -18.27 -9.47
C ALA A 190 -11.31 -18.62 -8.09
N PHE A 191 -10.73 -18.12 -6.99
CA PHE A 191 -11.35 -18.29 -5.67
C PHE A 191 -12.77 -17.70 -5.62
N LYS A 192 -12.98 -16.50 -6.16
CA LYS A 192 -14.30 -15.86 -6.15
C LYS A 192 -15.34 -16.61 -6.97
N SER A 193 -14.96 -17.22 -8.10
CA SER A 193 -15.93 -17.95 -8.93
C SER A 193 -16.34 -19.30 -8.32
N GLU A 194 -15.43 -19.94 -7.59
CA GLU A 194 -15.66 -21.27 -7.02
C GLU A 194 -16.16 -21.22 -5.55
N LEU A 195 -16.28 -20.03 -4.96
CA LEU A 195 -16.88 -19.82 -3.64
C LEU A 195 -18.32 -19.32 -3.76
N SER A 196 -19.18 -19.72 -2.83
CA SER A 196 -20.53 -19.16 -2.74
C SER A 196 -20.49 -17.65 -2.47
N SER A 197 -21.48 -16.92 -3.01
CA SER A 197 -21.50 -15.45 -2.94
C SER A 197 -21.50 -14.92 -1.50
N ASP A 198 -22.18 -15.62 -0.58
CA ASP A 198 -22.24 -15.29 0.85
C ASP A 198 -20.90 -15.51 1.59
N LYS A 199 -20.02 -16.38 1.06
CA LYS A 199 -18.66 -16.56 1.57
C LYS A 199 -17.69 -15.52 1.02
N TRP A 200 -17.93 -14.98 -0.18
CA TRP A 200 -17.14 -13.88 -0.75
C TRP A 200 -17.53 -12.51 -0.18
N GLU A 201 -17.67 -12.44 1.13
CA GLU A 201 -17.97 -11.22 1.88
C GLU A 201 -16.99 -11.09 3.05
N THR A 202 -16.88 -9.87 3.60
CA THR A 202 -16.04 -9.62 4.76
C THR A 202 -16.61 -10.33 5.98
N TYR A 203 -15.74 -11.07 6.70
CA TYR A 203 -16.14 -11.70 7.95
C TYR A 203 -16.44 -10.62 8.99
N THR A 204 -17.66 -10.64 9.54
CA THR A 204 -18.03 -9.83 10.70
C THR A 204 -18.88 -10.67 11.66
N PRO A 205 -18.99 -10.32 12.96
CA PRO A 205 -19.91 -11.01 13.86
C PRO A 205 -21.36 -11.03 13.34
N GLN A 206 -21.76 -10.01 12.58
CA GLN A 206 -23.07 -9.89 11.96
C GLN A 206 -23.20 -10.68 10.64
N ASN A 207 -22.08 -10.98 9.98
CA ASN A 207 -22.00 -11.82 8.79
C ASN A 207 -20.99 -12.96 9.02
N PRO A 208 -21.39 -14.02 9.75
CA PRO A 208 -20.50 -15.12 10.09
C PRO A 208 -20.19 -16.04 8.90
N ASN A 209 -20.89 -15.89 7.77
CA ASN A 209 -20.65 -16.68 6.55
C ASN A 209 -19.51 -16.08 5.71
N GLY A 210 -19.34 -14.76 5.74
CA GLY A 210 -18.24 -14.08 5.05
C GLY A 210 -16.87 -14.66 5.47
N MET A 211 -16.03 -14.98 4.50
CA MET A 211 -14.70 -15.57 4.73
C MET A 211 -13.57 -14.56 4.56
N LEU A 212 -13.83 -13.40 3.96
CA LEU A 212 -12.79 -12.45 3.61
C LEU A 212 -12.30 -11.73 4.88
N ASN A 213 -11.15 -12.16 5.35
CA ASN A 213 -10.40 -11.57 6.44
C ASN A 213 -8.89 -11.64 6.15
N VAL A 214 -8.08 -11.07 7.04
CA VAL A 214 -6.62 -11.03 6.90
C VAL A 214 -6.02 -12.43 6.71
N THR A 215 -6.53 -13.43 7.43
CA THR A 215 -6.04 -14.82 7.39
C THR A 215 -6.34 -15.47 6.04
N PHE A 216 -7.55 -15.27 5.53
CA PHE A 216 -7.95 -15.74 4.22
C PHE A 216 -7.04 -15.17 3.13
N ILE A 217 -6.91 -13.84 3.06
CA ILE A 217 -6.08 -13.16 2.05
C ILE A 217 -4.62 -13.63 2.15
N ASN A 218 -4.05 -13.67 3.36
CA ASN A 218 -2.67 -14.14 3.53
C ASN A 218 -2.48 -15.61 3.14
N GLY A 219 -3.48 -16.47 3.37
CA GLY A 219 -3.43 -17.85 2.93
C GLY A 219 -3.49 -17.98 1.41
N VAL A 220 -4.35 -17.21 0.72
CA VAL A 220 -4.38 -17.16 -0.75
C VAL A 220 -3.05 -16.66 -1.32
N LEU A 221 -2.47 -15.60 -0.75
CA LEU A 221 -1.14 -15.12 -1.16
C LEU A 221 -0.05 -16.18 -0.94
N ASN A 222 -0.17 -16.99 0.12
CA ASN A 222 0.73 -18.11 0.36
C ASN A 222 0.53 -19.27 -0.64
N VAL A 223 -0.71 -19.53 -1.09
CA VAL A 223 -0.95 -20.47 -2.21
C VAL A 223 -0.22 -19.98 -3.45
N LEU A 224 -0.35 -18.70 -3.81
CA LEU A 224 0.36 -18.14 -4.96
C LEU A 224 1.88 -18.31 -4.83
N ARG A 225 2.45 -18.02 -3.66
CA ARG A 225 3.88 -18.24 -3.39
C ARG A 225 4.30 -19.69 -3.64
N LEU A 226 3.52 -20.66 -3.19
CA LEU A 226 3.79 -22.09 -3.41
C LEU A 226 3.67 -22.49 -4.88
N LEU A 227 2.71 -21.91 -5.62
CA LEU A 227 2.59 -22.11 -7.07
C LEU A 227 3.82 -21.59 -7.82
N ILE A 228 4.36 -20.43 -7.43
CA ILE A 228 5.60 -19.90 -8.02
C ILE A 228 6.77 -20.83 -7.69
N GLU A 229 6.94 -21.20 -6.42
CA GLU A 229 8.03 -22.07 -5.95
C GLU A 229 8.10 -23.41 -6.69
N ASN A 230 6.94 -23.95 -7.07
CA ASN A 230 6.81 -25.24 -7.75
C ASN A 230 6.58 -25.13 -9.27
N ASN A 231 6.74 -23.95 -9.87
CA ASN A 231 6.50 -23.70 -11.30
C ASN A 231 5.10 -24.13 -11.79
N LYS A 232 4.06 -23.98 -10.96
CA LYS A 232 2.66 -24.33 -11.26
C LYS A 232 1.78 -23.10 -11.51
N ILE A 233 2.38 -21.97 -11.87
CA ILE A 233 1.62 -20.77 -12.26
C ILE A 233 0.89 -21.05 -13.57
N SER A 234 -0.37 -20.65 -13.61
CA SER A 234 -1.24 -20.83 -14.77
C SER A 234 -2.19 -19.64 -14.93
N ASP A 235 -3.22 -19.84 -15.75
CA ASP A 235 -4.27 -18.88 -16.04
C ASP A 235 -5.49 -19.07 -15.13
N ILE A 236 -6.43 -18.13 -15.27
CA ILE A 236 -7.68 -18.10 -14.51
C ILE A 236 -8.47 -19.41 -14.69
N GLN A 237 -8.55 -19.95 -15.89
CA GLN A 237 -9.40 -21.11 -16.18
C GLN A 237 -8.86 -22.37 -15.52
N ASN A 238 -7.56 -22.61 -15.61
CA ASN A 238 -6.93 -23.73 -14.92
C ASN A 238 -7.05 -23.58 -13.39
N TYR A 239 -6.86 -22.36 -12.85
CA TYR A 239 -7.08 -22.14 -11.42
C TYR A 239 -8.51 -22.48 -10.98
N LYS A 240 -9.53 -22.13 -11.77
CA LYS A 240 -10.93 -22.49 -11.48
C LYS A 240 -11.12 -24.00 -11.49
N GLU A 241 -10.62 -24.69 -12.50
CA GLU A 241 -10.72 -26.14 -12.62
C GLU A 241 -10.06 -26.84 -11.43
N LYS A 242 -8.87 -26.41 -11.03
CA LYS A 242 -8.17 -26.94 -9.85
C LYS A 242 -8.89 -26.61 -8.55
N LEU A 243 -9.50 -25.44 -8.43
CA LEU A 243 -10.25 -25.01 -7.24
C LEU A 243 -11.71 -25.47 -7.25
N LYS A 244 -12.11 -26.36 -8.15
CA LYS A 244 -13.45 -26.95 -8.14
C LYS A 244 -13.71 -27.57 -6.76
N ASP A 245 -14.85 -27.25 -6.16
CA ASP A 245 -15.22 -27.62 -4.77
C ASP A 245 -14.37 -26.99 -3.64
N ILE A 246 -13.64 -25.90 -3.90
CA ILE A 246 -12.99 -25.12 -2.83
C ILE A 246 -14.01 -24.59 -1.81
N ASP A 247 -15.27 -24.41 -2.20
CA ASP A 247 -16.37 -24.02 -1.32
C ASP A 247 -16.57 -24.96 -0.11
N LYS A 248 -16.24 -26.25 -0.29
CA LYS A 248 -16.33 -27.28 0.76
C LYS A 248 -15.10 -27.30 1.68
N PHE A 249 -14.08 -26.49 1.40
CA PHE A 249 -12.90 -26.41 2.25
C PHE A 249 -13.24 -25.72 3.57
N ASP A 250 -12.85 -26.34 4.68
CA ASP A 250 -13.06 -25.76 6.01
C ASP A 250 -12.01 -24.66 6.28
N PHE A 251 -12.31 -23.44 5.84
CA PHE A 251 -11.50 -22.25 6.10
C PHE A 251 -11.53 -21.82 7.57
N LYS A 252 -12.62 -22.13 8.29
CA LYS A 252 -12.86 -21.65 9.66
C LYS A 252 -12.02 -22.37 10.70
N LYS A 253 -11.49 -23.56 10.39
CA LYS A 253 -10.56 -24.28 11.29
C LYS A 253 -9.22 -23.57 11.53
N TYR A 254 -8.84 -22.60 10.69
CA TYR A 254 -7.55 -21.92 10.81
C TYR A 254 -7.64 -20.63 11.62
N LYS A 255 -6.79 -20.52 12.64
CA LYS A 255 -6.63 -19.31 13.45
C LYS A 255 -5.83 -18.24 12.71
N SER A 256 -5.83 -17.02 13.25
CA SER A 256 -5.21 -15.85 12.62
C SER A 256 -3.73 -16.04 12.24
N SER A 257 -2.96 -16.71 13.08
CA SER A 257 -1.54 -17.03 12.86
C SER A 257 -1.29 -18.20 11.91
N GLN A 258 -2.32 -18.97 11.54
CA GLN A 258 -2.21 -20.22 10.78
C GLN A 258 -2.40 -20.02 9.26
N TYR A 259 -2.36 -18.79 8.77
CA TYR A 259 -2.54 -18.48 7.34
C TYR A 259 -1.60 -19.29 6.43
N ARG A 260 -0.34 -19.51 6.85
CA ARG A 260 0.63 -20.33 6.09
C ARG A 260 0.22 -21.78 6.01
N LYS A 261 -0.30 -22.33 7.12
CA LYS A 261 -0.83 -23.70 7.16
C LYS A 261 -2.04 -23.82 6.25
N MET A 262 -2.96 -22.87 6.31
CA MET A 262 -4.11 -22.81 5.41
C MET A 262 -3.69 -22.81 3.94
N GLY A 263 -2.75 -21.94 3.56
CA GLY A 263 -2.25 -21.89 2.19
C GLY A 263 -1.55 -23.19 1.74
N LYS A 264 -0.79 -23.84 2.63
CA LYS A 264 -0.20 -25.16 2.35
C LYS A 264 -1.26 -26.24 2.15
N ASP A 265 -2.26 -26.30 3.03
CA ASP A 265 -3.31 -27.32 2.97
C ASP A 265 -4.20 -27.13 1.71
N ILE A 266 -4.45 -25.88 1.28
CA ILE A 266 -5.10 -25.59 0.01
C ILE A 266 -4.22 -26.04 -1.16
N TYR A 267 -2.94 -25.66 -1.17
CA TYR A 267 -2.00 -26.07 -2.23
C TYR A 267 -1.92 -27.59 -2.38
N ALA A 268 -1.73 -28.31 -1.27
CA ALA A 268 -1.65 -29.77 -1.26
C ALA A 268 -2.92 -30.43 -1.81
N LYS A 269 -4.09 -29.93 -1.41
CA LYS A 269 -5.37 -30.52 -1.80
C LYS A 269 -5.74 -30.25 -3.27
N TYR A 270 -5.49 -29.04 -3.76
CA TYR A 270 -6.03 -28.60 -5.05
C TYR A 270 -4.98 -28.47 -6.16
N PHE A 271 -3.68 -28.36 -5.83
CA PHE A 271 -2.63 -28.09 -6.81
C PHE A 271 -1.47 -29.09 -6.80
N GLU A 272 -1.23 -29.82 -5.71
CA GLU A 272 -0.12 -30.79 -5.62
C GLU A 272 -0.44 -32.10 -6.36
N ASN A 273 -1.63 -32.66 -6.15
CA ASN A 273 -2.03 -33.99 -6.64
C ASN A 273 -2.87 -33.99 -7.93
N ALA A 274 -3.04 -32.83 -8.57
CA ALA A 274 -3.88 -32.72 -9.75
C ALA A 274 -3.06 -33.01 -11.02
N ILE A 275 -2.88 -34.30 -11.31
CA ILE A 275 -2.39 -34.84 -12.60
C ILE A 275 -3.46 -34.55 -13.66
#